data_AF-A0AAV9I8N3-F1
#
_entry.id   AF-A0AAV9I8N3-F1
#
_cell.length_a   1.000
_cell.length_b   1.000
_cell.length_c   1.000
_cell.angle_alpha   90.00
_cell.angle_beta   90.00
_cell.angle_gamma   90.00
#
_symmetry.space_group_name_H-M   'P 1'
#
loop_
_entity.id
_entity.type
_entity.pdbx_description
1 polymer ?
#
loop_
_entity_poly.entity_id
_entity_poly.type
_entity_poly.pdbx_seq_one_letter_code
_entity_poly.pdbx_strand_id
1 'polypeptide(L)'
;MRNYNGSWRRMTRYDLSAGQWIIVFVFISAVAVVLFFAIFIRSILRWKVIRGLRDGIFYSNRYYMNELPKFAKKLILTEAERERQLRVVPQVGADLGIGAPGTEWEGVHFKTSIAKSYKVIEEAAKTRIPSLECKPGKTVSSYISEIQEYFPTLPRTTCEQYIDFYERACFTKEQFTVAEYRRFVNTVLHLIQHIEHDPCINTNSEMVM
;
A
#
# COMPACT_ATOMS: atom_id res chain seq x y z
N MET A 1 52.53 -3.92 -36.77
CA MET A 1 52.23 -4.76 -35.59
C MET A 1 52.63 -3.99 -34.33
N ARG A 2 51.67 -3.46 -33.55
CA ARG A 2 51.94 -2.78 -32.26
C ARG A 2 51.55 -3.71 -31.13
N ASN A 3 52.51 -4.00 -30.27
CA ASN A 3 52.40 -4.89 -29.11
C ASN A 3 51.70 -4.14 -27.97
N TYR A 4 50.45 -4.48 -27.66
CA TYR A 4 49.76 -4.05 -26.43
C TYR A 4 50.05 -5.06 -25.33
N ASN A 5 51.18 -4.89 -24.65
CA ASN A 5 51.51 -5.67 -23.46
C ASN A 5 51.45 -4.81 -22.20
N GLY A 6 50.49 -5.13 -21.34
CA GLY A 6 50.67 -5.15 -19.90
C GLY A 6 50.59 -3.82 -19.14
N SER A 7 49.40 -3.49 -18.62
CA SER A 7 49.30 -2.70 -17.38
C SER A 7 47.94 -2.91 -16.69
N TRP A 8 47.67 -4.14 -16.22
CA TRP A 8 46.47 -4.45 -15.41
C TRP A 8 46.82 -5.17 -14.11
N ARG A 9 47.96 -4.86 -13.48
CA ARG A 9 48.29 -5.41 -12.15
C ARG A 9 48.96 -4.38 -11.24
N ARG A 10 48.20 -3.34 -10.88
CA ARG A 10 48.41 -2.62 -9.62
C ARG A 10 47.05 -2.39 -8.96
N MET A 11 46.38 -3.48 -8.63
CA MET A 11 45.40 -3.46 -7.54
C MET A 11 46.22 -3.46 -6.26
N THR A 12 46.40 -2.26 -5.71
CA THR A 12 46.97 -2.04 -4.38
C THR A 12 46.18 -2.87 -3.38
N ARG A 13 46.78 -3.94 -2.88
CA ARG A 13 46.30 -4.59 -1.67
C ARG A 13 46.44 -3.56 -0.56
N TYR A 14 45.31 -3.04 -0.10
CA TYR A 14 45.29 -2.28 1.13
C TYR A 14 45.56 -3.29 2.26
N ASP A 15 46.81 -3.39 2.67
CA ASP A 15 47.21 -4.16 3.86
C ASP A 15 46.74 -3.39 5.10
N LEU A 16 45.44 -3.46 5.35
CA LEU A 16 44.82 -2.92 6.55
C LEU A 16 45.29 -3.73 7.76
N SER A 17 45.66 -3.05 8.83
CA SER A 17 46.02 -3.70 10.09
C SER A 17 44.80 -4.41 10.69
N ALA A 18 45.01 -5.41 11.55
CA ALA A 18 43.93 -6.17 12.18
C ALA A 18 42.91 -5.25 12.90
N GLY A 19 43.37 -4.15 13.51
CA GLY A 19 42.49 -3.16 14.13
C GLY A 19 41.61 -2.40 13.14
N GLN A 20 42.13 -2.08 11.95
CA GLN A 20 41.34 -1.41 10.90
C GLN A 20 40.27 -2.33 10.32
N TRP A 21 40.55 -3.64 10.20
CA TRP A 21 39.53 -4.62 9.79
C TRP A 21 38.37 -4.68 10.78
N ILE A 22 38.63 -4.65 12.08
CA ILE A 22 37.57 -4.63 13.11
C ILE A 22 36.67 -3.40 12.93
N ILE A 23 37.26 -2.22 12.72
CA ILE A 23 36.50 -0.97 12.49
C ILE A 23 35.63 -1.09 11.23
N VAL A 24 36.19 -1.62 10.13
CA VAL A 24 35.45 -1.82 8.87
C VAL A 24 34.29 -2.81 9.07
N PHE A 25 34.49 -3.91 9.79
CA PHE A 25 33.43 -4.88 10.08
C PHE A 25 32.29 -4.29 10.92
N VAL A 26 32.62 -3.50 11.95
CA VAL A 26 31.63 -2.81 12.78
C VAL A 26 30.85 -1.78 11.96
N PHE A 27 31.52 -1.05 11.07
CA PHE A 27 30.85 -0.09 10.20
C PHE A 27 29.91 -0.77 9.20
N ILE A 28 30.36 -1.82 8.53
CA ILE A 28 29.54 -2.59 7.59
C ILE A 28 28.35 -3.22 8.30
N SER A 29 28.54 -3.79 9.50
CA SER A 29 27.44 -4.39 10.26
C SER A 29 26.42 -3.34 10.70
N ALA A 30 26.86 -2.17 11.16
CA ALA A 30 25.96 -1.07 11.53
C ALA A 30 25.14 -0.60 10.32
N VAL A 31 25.76 -0.40 9.15
CA VAL A 31 25.05 -0.03 7.92
C VAL A 31 24.06 -1.11 7.51
N ALA A 32 24.44 -2.38 7.57
CA ALA A 32 23.56 -3.50 7.25
C ALA A 32 22.32 -3.56 8.17
N VAL A 33 22.51 -3.31 9.47
CA VAL A 33 21.41 -3.26 10.45
C VAL A 33 20.45 -2.10 10.14
N VAL A 34 20.95 -0.91 9.83
CA VAL A 34 20.11 0.24 9.46
C VAL A 34 19.31 -0.05 8.18
N LEU A 35 19.94 -0.64 7.17
CA LEU A 35 19.27 -1.04 5.93
C LEU A 35 18.20 -2.11 6.20
N PHE A 36 18.50 -3.09 7.06
CA PHE A 36 17.55 -4.12 7.44
C PHE A 36 16.32 -3.52 8.13
N PHE A 37 16.51 -2.62 9.10
CA PHE A 37 15.40 -1.92 9.75
C PHE A 37 14.59 -1.07 8.76
N ALA A 38 15.23 -0.36 7.83
CA ALA A 38 14.52 0.41 6.82
C ALA A 38 13.64 -0.48 5.91
N ILE A 39 14.16 -1.65 5.51
CA ILE A 39 13.40 -2.65 4.73
C ILE A 39 12.27 -3.25 5.56
N PHE A 40 12.52 -3.54 6.84
CA PHE A 40 11.54 -4.12 7.75
C PHE A 40 10.39 -3.15 8.03
N ILE A 41 10.69 -1.88 8.30
CA ILE A 41 9.69 -0.81 8.48
C ILE A 41 8.83 -0.67 7.23
N ARG A 42 9.45 -0.61 6.04
CA ARG A 42 8.70 -0.58 4.76
C ARG A 42 7.81 -1.79 4.59
N SER A 43 8.29 -2.98 4.95
CA SER A 43 7.50 -4.22 4.90
C SER A 43 6.30 -4.17 5.84
N ILE A 44 6.47 -3.65 7.06
CA ILE A 44 5.37 -3.50 8.04
C ILE A 44 4.32 -2.51 7.54
N LEU A 45 4.73 -1.33 7.06
CA LEU A 45 3.83 -0.31 6.50
C LEU A 45 3.02 -0.89 5.34
N ARG A 46 3.69 -1.58 4.42
CA ARG A 46 3.05 -2.24 3.29
C ARG A 46 2.04 -3.29 3.74
N TRP A 47 2.38 -4.09 4.75
CA TRP A 47 1.45 -5.06 5.35
C TRP A 47 0.27 -4.40 6.07
N LYS A 48 0.45 -3.24 6.71
CA LYS A 48 -0.61 -2.49 7.37
C LYS A 48 -1.61 -1.96 6.34
N VAL A 49 -1.14 -1.41 5.22
CA VAL A 49 -2.01 -0.95 4.13
C VAL A 49 -2.69 -2.11 3.42
N ILE A 50 -1.99 -3.20 3.12
CA ILE A 50 -2.62 -4.40 2.53
C ILE A 50 -3.69 -4.95 3.48
N ARG A 51 -3.42 -5.01 4.78
CA ARG A 51 -4.44 -5.38 5.79
C ARG A 51 -5.60 -4.40 5.83
N GLY A 52 -5.35 -3.09 5.84
CA GLY A 52 -6.42 -2.07 5.81
C GLY A 52 -7.28 -2.15 4.55
N LEU A 53 -6.67 -2.38 3.38
CA LEU A 53 -7.37 -2.60 2.12
C LEU A 53 -8.17 -3.91 2.12
N ARG A 54 -7.62 -4.99 2.69
CA ARG A 54 -8.31 -6.27 2.83
C ARG A 54 -9.48 -6.15 3.80
N ASP A 55 -9.25 -5.61 4.98
CA ASP A 55 -10.22 -5.51 6.05
C ASP A 55 -11.31 -4.48 5.70
N GLY A 56 -10.98 -3.39 4.99
CA GLY A 56 -11.95 -2.43 4.43
C GLY A 56 -12.93 -3.05 3.43
N ILE A 57 -12.52 -4.09 2.68
CA ILE A 57 -13.43 -4.89 1.84
C ILE A 57 -14.37 -5.72 2.73
N PHE A 58 -13.88 -6.28 3.84
CA PHE A 58 -14.67 -7.04 4.81
C PHE A 58 -15.59 -6.18 5.68
N TYR A 59 -15.29 -4.90 5.91
CA TYR A 59 -16.13 -4.03 6.73
C TYR A 59 -17.53 -3.80 6.12
N SER A 60 -17.66 -3.66 4.80
CA SER A 60 -19.02 -3.54 4.22
C SER A 60 -19.82 -4.83 4.32
N ASN A 61 -19.16 -5.99 4.31
CA ASN A 61 -19.84 -7.27 4.47
C ASN A 61 -20.24 -7.49 5.94
N ARG A 62 -19.41 -7.04 6.90
CA ARG A 62 -19.67 -7.20 8.34
C ARG A 62 -20.81 -6.31 8.85
N TYR A 63 -20.96 -5.09 8.34
CA TYR A 63 -22.06 -4.20 8.72
C TYR A 63 -23.42 -4.72 8.21
N TYR A 64 -23.50 -5.22 6.96
CA TYR A 64 -24.72 -5.87 6.47
C TYR A 64 -25.06 -7.17 7.24
N MET A 65 -24.07 -7.91 7.71
CA MET A 65 -24.24 -9.18 8.44
C MET A 65 -24.67 -9.05 9.91
N ASN A 66 -24.65 -7.84 10.48
CA ASN A 66 -25.08 -7.60 11.86
C ASN A 66 -26.54 -7.11 11.94
N GLU A 67 -27.09 -6.60 10.84
CA GLU A 67 -28.51 -6.22 10.73
C GLU A 67 -29.40 -7.36 10.18
N LEU A 68 -28.78 -8.43 9.66
CA LEU A 68 -29.50 -9.59 9.16
C LEU A 68 -30.02 -10.48 10.31
N PRO A 69 -31.29 -10.92 10.26
CA PRO A 69 -31.83 -11.90 11.21
C PRO A 69 -30.93 -13.13 11.29
N LYS A 70 -30.77 -13.70 12.49
CA LYS A 70 -29.88 -14.86 12.75
C LYS A 70 -30.08 -16.02 11.76
N PHE A 71 -31.31 -16.21 11.27
CA PHE A 71 -31.65 -17.20 10.26
C PHE A 71 -31.03 -16.90 8.87
N ALA A 72 -31.14 -15.65 8.39
CA ALA A 72 -30.54 -15.24 7.12
C ALA A 72 -29.02 -15.29 7.17
N LYS A 73 -28.42 -14.94 8.31
CA LYS A 73 -26.97 -15.07 8.53
C LYS A 73 -26.51 -16.53 8.45
N LYS A 74 -27.27 -17.44 9.07
CA LYS A 74 -26.96 -18.88 9.01
C LYS A 74 -27.15 -19.42 7.60
N LEU A 75 -28.22 -19.03 6.90
CA LEU A 75 -28.46 -19.43 5.52
C LEU A 75 -27.33 -18.96 4.60
N ILE A 76 -26.96 -17.67 4.64
CA ILE A 76 -25.88 -17.14 3.79
C ILE A 76 -24.53 -17.78 4.11
N LEU A 77 -24.22 -18.03 5.38
CA LEU A 77 -23.00 -18.73 5.76
C LEU A 77 -23.01 -20.17 5.24
N THR A 78 -24.14 -20.87 5.34
CA THR A 78 -24.27 -22.26 4.87
C THR A 78 -24.21 -22.33 3.34
N GLU A 79 -24.83 -21.37 2.64
CA GLU A 79 -24.76 -21.25 1.18
C GLU A 79 -23.34 -20.89 0.73
N ALA A 80 -22.65 -19.97 1.42
CA ALA A 80 -21.28 -19.58 1.11
C ALA A 80 -20.27 -20.71 1.39
N GLU A 81 -20.50 -21.49 2.43
CA GLU A 81 -19.69 -22.67 2.76
C GLU A 81 -19.95 -23.81 1.77
N ARG A 82 -21.21 -23.97 1.33
CA ARG A 82 -21.59 -24.87 0.24
C ARG A 82 -20.99 -24.42 -1.10
N GLU A 83 -20.98 -23.13 -1.43
CA GLU A 83 -20.31 -22.59 -2.62
C GLU A 83 -18.79 -22.80 -2.57
N ARG A 84 -18.17 -22.66 -1.39
CA ARG A 84 -16.74 -22.96 -1.21
C ARG A 84 -16.42 -24.43 -1.44
N GLN A 85 -17.31 -25.33 -1.00
CA GLN A 85 -17.15 -26.77 -1.21
C GLN A 85 -17.45 -27.21 -2.65
N LEU A 86 -18.30 -26.48 -3.36
CA LEU A 86 -18.69 -26.77 -4.75
C LEU A 86 -17.83 -26.05 -5.80
N ARG A 87 -17.05 -25.03 -5.42
CA ARG A 87 -16.08 -24.38 -6.30
C ARG A 87 -14.91 -25.33 -6.57
N VAL A 88 -15.07 -26.15 -7.60
CA VAL A 88 -13.95 -26.57 -8.45
C VAL A 88 -13.36 -25.28 -8.99
N VAL A 89 -12.29 -24.78 -8.37
CA VAL A 89 -11.55 -23.60 -8.85
C VAL A 89 -11.10 -23.95 -10.27
N PRO A 90 -11.61 -23.26 -11.32
CA PRO A 90 -11.12 -23.51 -12.66
C PRO A 90 -9.63 -23.17 -12.67
N GLN A 91 -8.78 -24.15 -12.92
CA GLN A 91 -7.32 -23.97 -13.04
C GLN A 91 -6.91 -23.21 -14.32
N VAL A 92 -7.83 -22.51 -14.98
CA VAL A 92 -7.62 -21.95 -16.32
C VAL A 92 -8.06 -20.50 -16.36
N GLY A 93 -7.05 -19.62 -16.40
CA GLY A 93 -7.21 -18.19 -16.59
C GLY A 93 -6.82 -17.41 -15.35
N ALA A 94 -5.81 -16.54 -15.47
CA ALA A 94 -5.60 -15.47 -14.52
C ALA A 94 -6.90 -14.65 -14.46
N ASP A 95 -7.76 -14.91 -13.47
CA ASP A 95 -9.04 -14.22 -13.30
C ASP A 95 -8.76 -12.73 -13.08
N LEU A 96 -8.87 -11.98 -14.17
CA LEU A 96 -8.75 -10.54 -14.23
C LEU A 96 -9.75 -9.94 -13.23
N GLY A 97 -9.26 -9.43 -12.10
CA GLY A 97 -10.08 -8.80 -11.06
C GLY A 97 -10.04 -9.45 -9.67
N ILE A 98 -9.55 -10.69 -9.54
CA ILE A 98 -9.37 -11.37 -8.23
C ILE A 98 -7.93 -11.89 -8.11
N GLY A 99 -7.29 -11.65 -6.98
CA GLY A 99 -5.95 -12.17 -6.75
C GLY A 99 -5.92 -13.70 -6.62
N ALA A 100 -4.93 -14.30 -7.30
CA ALA A 100 -4.80 -15.75 -7.42
C ALA A 100 -4.52 -16.45 -6.07
N PRO A 101 -5.02 -17.68 -5.86
CA PRO A 101 -4.75 -18.46 -4.65
C PRO A 101 -3.26 -18.75 -4.48
N GLY A 102 -2.76 -18.72 -3.25
CA GLY A 102 -1.33 -18.89 -2.93
C GLY A 102 -0.47 -17.66 -3.18
N THR A 103 -1.06 -16.50 -3.53
CA THR A 103 -0.35 -15.23 -3.68
C THR A 103 -0.62 -14.27 -2.51
N GLU A 104 0.19 -13.21 -2.39
CA GLU A 104 -0.04 -12.12 -1.43
C GLU A 104 -1.41 -11.41 -1.62
N TRP A 105 -2.07 -11.63 -2.77
CA TRP A 105 -3.34 -11.04 -3.17
C TRP A 105 -4.51 -12.02 -3.12
N GLU A 106 -4.32 -13.23 -2.60
CA GLU A 106 -5.34 -14.26 -2.58
C GLU A 106 -6.68 -13.75 -2.00
N GLY A 107 -7.75 -13.89 -2.80
CA GLY A 107 -9.10 -13.49 -2.42
C GLY A 107 -9.38 -11.99 -2.42
N VAL A 108 -8.42 -11.16 -2.85
CA VAL A 108 -8.64 -9.70 -2.98
C VAL A 108 -9.36 -9.41 -4.29
N HIS A 109 -10.53 -8.78 -4.21
CA HIS A 109 -11.25 -8.25 -5.37
C HIS A 109 -10.74 -6.84 -5.70
N PHE A 110 -9.95 -6.69 -6.76
CA PHE A 110 -9.17 -5.47 -7.02
C PHE A 110 -10.05 -4.23 -7.16
N LYS A 111 -11.13 -4.28 -7.95
CA LYS A 111 -12.04 -3.13 -8.14
C LYS A 111 -12.70 -2.69 -6.84
N THR A 112 -13.18 -3.64 -6.05
CA THR A 112 -13.84 -3.34 -4.78
C THR A 112 -12.86 -2.80 -3.75
N SER A 113 -11.62 -3.29 -3.77
CA SER A 113 -10.54 -2.77 -2.94
C SER A 113 -10.23 -1.31 -3.29
N ILE A 114 -10.06 -1.02 -4.58
CA ILE A 114 -9.80 0.33 -5.09
C ILE A 114 -10.98 1.27 -4.76
N ALA A 115 -12.21 0.85 -5.03
CA ALA A 115 -13.41 1.65 -4.76
C ALA A 115 -13.61 1.97 -3.26
N LYS A 116 -13.01 1.19 -2.35
CA LYS A 116 -13.11 1.39 -0.90
C LYS A 116 -11.88 2.03 -0.27
N SER A 117 -10.80 2.23 -1.03
CA SER A 117 -9.53 2.69 -0.47
C SER A 117 -9.57 4.11 0.07
N TYR A 118 -10.53 4.93 -0.38
CA TYR A 118 -10.70 6.29 0.12
C TYR A 118 -10.89 6.31 1.65
N LYS A 119 -11.49 5.26 2.24
CA LYS A 119 -11.64 5.12 3.69
C LYS A 119 -10.31 4.99 4.42
N VAL A 120 -9.35 4.27 3.83
CA VAL A 120 -8.01 4.11 4.42
C VAL A 120 -7.25 5.43 4.39
N ILE A 121 -7.38 6.18 3.29
CA ILE A 121 -6.80 7.52 3.16
C ILE A 121 -7.47 8.48 4.16
N GLU A 122 -8.78 8.38 4.31
CA GLU A 122 -9.54 9.17 5.28
C GLU A 122 -9.13 8.90 6.72
N GLU A 123 -8.97 7.63 7.11
CA GLU A 123 -8.45 7.28 8.42
C GLU A 123 -7.07 7.88 8.66
N ALA A 124 -6.16 7.78 7.69
CA ALA A 124 -4.83 8.38 7.78
C ALA A 124 -4.91 9.92 7.93
N ALA A 125 -5.74 10.58 7.12
CA ALA A 125 -5.92 12.02 7.19
C ALA A 125 -6.51 12.48 8.53
N LYS A 126 -7.52 11.77 9.05
CA LYS A 126 -8.15 12.04 10.35
C LYS A 126 -7.18 11.96 11.52
N THR A 127 -6.13 11.12 11.45
CA THR A 127 -5.12 11.07 12.51
C THR A 127 -4.29 12.34 12.62
N ARG A 128 -4.15 13.11 11.53
CA ARG A 128 -3.40 14.37 11.49
C ARG A 128 -4.31 15.57 11.66
N ILE A 129 -5.44 15.58 10.95
CA ILE A 129 -6.45 16.64 11.00
C ILE A 129 -7.82 15.99 11.21
N PRO A 130 -8.36 15.98 12.45
CA PRO A 130 -9.63 15.33 12.75
C PRO A 130 -10.83 15.87 11.97
N SER A 131 -10.78 17.13 11.51
CA SER A 131 -11.83 17.74 10.70
C SER A 131 -11.86 17.25 9.24
N LEU A 132 -10.85 16.47 8.81
CA LEU A 132 -10.69 16.03 7.43
C LEU A 132 -11.48 14.73 7.12
N GLU A 133 -12.78 14.80 7.34
CA GLU A 133 -13.73 13.72 7.10
C GLU A 133 -14.39 13.82 5.71
N CYS A 134 -14.52 12.68 5.02
CA CYS A 134 -15.24 12.62 3.75
C CYS A 134 -16.74 12.71 4.01
N LYS A 135 -17.29 13.93 3.94
CA LYS A 135 -18.73 14.18 4.15
C LYS A 135 -19.60 13.47 3.11
N PRO A 136 -20.80 13.01 3.49
CA PRO A 136 -21.76 12.44 2.53
C PRO A 136 -22.12 13.47 1.46
N GLY A 137 -22.13 13.03 0.19
CA GLY A 137 -22.36 13.90 -0.97
C GLY A 137 -21.09 14.52 -1.58
N LYS A 138 -19.93 14.37 -0.92
CA LYS A 138 -18.64 14.77 -1.49
C LYS A 138 -18.08 13.68 -2.41
N THR A 139 -17.54 14.08 -3.56
CA THR A 139 -16.87 13.14 -4.47
C THR A 139 -15.48 12.82 -3.95
N VAL A 140 -14.96 11.63 -4.26
CA VAL A 140 -13.59 11.25 -3.89
C VAL A 140 -12.56 12.19 -4.51
N SER A 141 -12.79 12.64 -5.75
CA SER A 141 -11.94 13.66 -6.38
C SER A 141 -11.89 14.95 -5.56
N SER A 142 -13.05 15.49 -5.16
CA SER A 142 -13.12 16.69 -4.31
C SER A 142 -12.50 16.48 -2.93
N TYR A 143 -12.64 15.28 -2.36
CA TYR A 143 -12.02 14.94 -1.08
C TYR A 143 -10.48 14.89 -1.17
N ILE A 144 -9.94 14.30 -2.23
CA ILE A 144 -8.50 14.25 -2.47
C ILE A 144 -7.93 15.64 -2.77
N SER A 145 -8.67 16.49 -3.48
CA SER A 145 -8.29 17.90 -3.67
C SER A 145 -8.21 18.65 -2.33
N GLU A 146 -9.19 18.45 -1.45
CA GLU A 146 -9.14 19.03 -0.10
C GLU A 146 -7.93 18.51 0.69
N ILE A 147 -7.65 17.20 0.68
CA ILE A 147 -6.42 16.66 1.28
C ILE A 147 -5.19 17.40 0.74
N GLN A 148 -5.10 17.62 -0.56
CA GLN A 148 -3.95 18.31 -1.16
C GLN A 148 -3.81 19.76 -0.68
N GLU A 149 -4.90 20.47 -0.39
CA GLU A 149 -4.86 21.83 0.15
C GLU A 149 -4.24 21.87 1.57
N TYR A 150 -4.52 20.85 2.39
CA TYR A 150 -3.95 20.73 3.74
C TYR A 150 -2.53 20.16 3.75
N PHE A 151 -2.16 19.39 2.73
CA PHE A 151 -0.85 18.73 2.59
C PHE A 151 -0.17 19.19 1.29
N PRO A 152 0.37 20.42 1.23
CA PRO A 152 0.91 21.00 0.00
C PRO A 152 2.15 20.28 -0.53
N THR A 153 2.84 19.48 0.31
CA THR A 153 3.97 18.65 -0.12
C THR A 153 3.53 17.43 -0.93
N LEU A 154 2.24 17.10 -0.89
CA LEU A 154 1.68 15.96 -1.60
C LEU A 154 1.70 16.22 -3.11
N PRO A 155 2.40 15.39 -3.90
CA PRO A 155 2.51 15.63 -5.33
C PRO A 155 1.16 15.49 -6.02
N ARG A 156 0.78 16.52 -6.79
CA ARG A 156 -0.46 16.54 -7.58
C ARG A 156 -0.61 15.30 -8.48
N THR A 157 0.49 14.87 -9.07
CA THR A 157 0.54 13.67 -9.93
C THR A 157 0.15 12.39 -9.20
N THR A 158 0.45 12.29 -7.90
CA THR A 158 0.06 11.12 -7.08
C THR A 158 -1.45 11.16 -6.80
N CYS A 159 -2.01 12.35 -6.52
CA CYS A 159 -3.45 12.54 -6.34
C CYS A 159 -4.24 12.20 -7.61
N GLU A 160 -3.80 12.73 -8.76
CA GLU A 160 -4.42 12.48 -10.07
C GLU A 160 -4.36 10.98 -10.41
N GLN A 161 -3.19 10.35 -10.23
CA GLN A 161 -3.05 8.91 -10.46
C GLN A 161 -3.98 8.07 -9.58
N TYR A 162 -4.17 8.46 -8.31
CA TYR A 162 -5.11 7.78 -7.41
C TYR A 162 -6.56 7.94 -7.89
N ILE A 163 -6.95 9.15 -8.29
CA ILE A 163 -8.30 9.44 -8.81
C ILE A 163 -8.56 8.62 -10.08
N ASP A 164 -7.59 8.53 -11.00
CA ASP A 164 -7.71 7.71 -12.20
C ASP A 164 -7.95 6.23 -11.88
N PHE A 165 -7.20 5.67 -10.92
CA PHE A 165 -7.44 4.30 -10.48
C PHE A 165 -8.84 4.13 -9.87
N TYR A 166 -9.26 5.07 -9.03
CA TYR A 166 -10.57 5.07 -8.39
C TYR A 166 -11.71 5.12 -9.41
N GLU A 167 -11.64 6.05 -10.37
CA GLU A 167 -12.65 6.23 -11.40
C GLU A 167 -12.71 5.03 -12.34
N ARG A 168 -11.56 4.50 -12.77
CA ARG A 168 -11.51 3.25 -13.54
C ARG A 168 -12.17 2.10 -12.78
N ALA A 169 -11.88 1.95 -11.48
CA ALA A 169 -12.48 0.89 -10.68
C ALA A 169 -14.00 1.03 -10.53
N CYS A 170 -14.53 2.24 -10.43
CA CYS A 170 -15.96 2.50 -10.22
C CYS A 170 -16.77 2.49 -11.51
N PHE A 171 -16.23 3.05 -12.60
CA PHE A 171 -17.01 3.42 -13.79
C PHE A 171 -16.68 2.62 -15.04
N THR A 172 -15.48 2.05 -15.16
CA THR A 172 -15.16 1.22 -16.33
C THR A 172 -15.58 -0.22 -16.09
N LYS A 173 -15.84 -0.97 -17.17
CA LYS A 173 -16.06 -2.43 -17.10
C LYS A 173 -14.77 -3.22 -17.13
N GLU A 174 -13.64 -2.55 -17.36
CA GLU A 174 -12.32 -3.17 -17.40
C GLU A 174 -11.98 -3.82 -16.06
N GLN A 175 -11.21 -4.89 -16.15
CA GLN A 175 -10.66 -5.59 -15.01
C GLN A 175 -9.22 -5.15 -14.78
N PHE A 176 -8.79 -5.20 -13.52
CA PHE A 176 -7.43 -4.84 -13.14
C PHE A 176 -6.51 -6.05 -13.18
N THR A 177 -5.33 -5.86 -13.74
CA THR A 177 -4.23 -6.81 -13.61
C THR A 177 -3.56 -6.69 -12.24
N VAL A 178 -2.84 -7.74 -11.81
CA VAL A 178 -2.04 -7.72 -10.58
C VAL A 178 -1.00 -6.59 -10.60
N ALA A 179 -0.41 -6.32 -11.78
CA ALA A 179 0.57 -5.26 -11.95
C ALA A 179 -0.04 -3.87 -11.74
N GLU A 180 -1.22 -3.61 -12.30
CA GLU A 180 -1.96 -2.37 -12.07
C GLU A 180 -2.39 -2.23 -10.61
N TYR A 181 -2.90 -3.30 -10.00
CA TYR A 181 -3.28 -3.29 -8.59
C TYR A 181 -2.08 -3.00 -7.69
N ARG A 182 -0.90 -3.56 -7.99
CA ARG A 182 0.34 -3.24 -7.27
C ARG A 182 0.74 -1.77 -7.43
N ARG A 183 0.59 -1.19 -8.62
CA ARG A 183 0.81 0.25 -8.85
C ARG A 183 -0.14 1.09 -7.99
N PHE A 184 -1.41 0.75 -8.00
CA PHE A 184 -2.42 1.39 -7.16
C PHE A 184 -2.06 1.33 -5.66
N VAL A 185 -1.67 0.16 -5.13
CA VAL A 185 -1.25 0.02 -3.73
C VAL A 185 -0.06 0.92 -3.41
N ASN A 186 0.92 1.02 -4.31
CA ASN A 186 2.06 1.93 -4.14
C ASN A 186 1.62 3.40 -4.15
N THR A 187 0.69 3.80 -5.02
CA THR A 187 0.13 5.16 -5.04
C THR A 187 -0.58 5.50 -3.71
N VAL A 188 -1.40 4.58 -3.18
CA VAL A 188 -2.06 4.75 -1.88
C VAL A 188 -1.05 4.83 -0.73
N LEU A 189 -0.02 3.98 -0.75
CA LEU A 189 1.07 4.05 0.24
C LEU A 189 1.79 5.38 0.20
N HIS A 190 2.06 5.91 -1.00
CA HIS A 190 2.73 7.20 -1.16
C HIS A 190 1.87 8.34 -0.61
N LEU A 191 0.56 8.33 -0.89
CA LEU A 191 -0.42 9.26 -0.33
C LEU A 191 -0.40 9.24 1.21
N ILE A 192 -0.54 8.05 1.81
CA ILE A 192 -0.57 7.89 3.26
C ILE A 192 0.76 8.33 3.89
N GLN A 193 1.89 7.96 3.29
CA GLN A 193 3.21 8.35 3.79
C GLN A 193 3.37 9.87 3.83
N HIS A 194 2.96 10.56 2.77
CA HIS A 194 2.96 12.02 2.74
C HIS A 194 2.03 12.58 3.82
N ILE A 195 0.80 12.10 3.93
CA ILE A 195 -0.14 12.57 4.97
C ILE A 195 0.42 12.38 6.39
N GLU A 196 0.94 11.18 6.70
CA GLU A 196 1.46 10.85 8.03
C GLU A 196 2.75 11.62 8.37
N HIS A 197 3.62 11.88 7.40
CA HIS A 197 4.97 12.43 7.62
C HIS A 197 5.16 13.85 7.10
N ASP A 198 4.09 14.54 6.65
CA ASP A 198 4.19 15.92 6.16
C ASP A 198 4.69 16.83 7.30
N PRO A 199 5.88 17.45 7.16
CA PRO A 199 6.43 18.32 8.19
C PRO A 199 5.63 19.62 8.37
N CYS A 200 4.85 20.04 7.37
CA CYS A 200 4.15 21.33 7.38
C CYS A 200 3.03 21.44 8.42
N ILE A 201 2.52 20.31 8.92
CA ILE A 201 1.44 20.31 9.94
C ILE A 201 1.99 20.40 11.36
N ASN A 202 3.21 19.91 11.62
CA ASN A 202 3.77 19.89 12.98
C ASN A 202 4.12 21.30 13.49
N THR A 203 4.34 22.27 12.61
CA THR A 203 4.71 23.65 12.98
C THR A 203 3.56 24.51 13.51
N ASN A 204 2.30 24.11 13.31
CA ASN A 204 1.15 24.92 13.74
C ASN A 204 0.58 24.50 15.10
N SER A 205 0.95 23.33 15.62
CA SER A 205 0.52 22.89 16.95
C SER A 205 1.35 23.49 18.09
N GLU A 206 2.50 24.10 17.81
CA GLU A 206 3.33 24.79 18.83
C GLU A 206 3.02 26.29 18.97
N MET A 207 2.22 26.88 18.09
CA MET A 207 1.80 28.29 18.20
C MET A 207 0.41 28.50 18.82
N VAL A 208 -0.24 27.42 19.26
CA VAL A 208 -1.48 27.46 20.03
C VAL A 208 -1.26 26.75 21.38
N MET A 209 -0.31 27.26 22.16
CA MET A 209 -0.27 27.12 23.61
C MET A 209 0.06 28.46 24.24
#